data_AF-A0A7W2LRQ2-F1
#
_entry.id   AF-A0A7W2LRQ2-F1
#
_cell.length_a   1.000
_cell.length_b   1.000
_cell.length_c   1.000
_cell.angle_alpha   90.00
_cell.angle_beta   90.00
_cell.angle_gamma   90.00
#
_symmetry.space_group_name_H-M   'P 1'
#
loop_
_entity.id
_entity.type
_entity.pdbx_description
1 polymer ?
#
loop_
_entity_poly.entity_id
_entity_poly.type
_entity_poly.pdbx_seq_one_letter_code
_entity_poly.pdbx_strand_id
1 'polypeptide(L)'
;MKTLQNIANEAYDDLLVLHEKLGEFKTMFLAVSQLLSEHDTAGRLAGIGAQQAEEWASNTEDWARKMDENLRSLEAQQPVAPQKTAVAKRGAGGAA
;
A
#
# COMPACT_ATOMS: atom_id res chain seq x y z
N MET A 1 -0.47 20.71 6.89
CA MET A 1 0.74 19.88 6.66
C MET A 1 0.29 18.45 6.52
N LYS A 2 0.69 17.73 5.45
CA LYS A 2 0.49 16.28 5.38
C LYS A 2 1.43 15.62 6.40
N THR A 3 0.93 14.69 7.21
CA THR A 3 1.77 13.86 8.09
C THR A 3 2.45 12.78 7.26
N LEU A 4 3.56 12.22 7.75
CA LEU A 4 4.21 11.06 7.10
C LEU A 4 3.25 9.88 6.93
N GLN A 5 2.34 9.69 7.90
CA GLN A 5 1.28 8.68 7.83
C GLN A 5 0.33 8.92 6.66
N ASN A 6 -0.10 10.17 6.44
CA ASN A 6 -1.01 10.46 5.33
C ASN A 6 -0.34 10.20 3.97
N ILE A 7 0.96 10.51 3.84
CA ILE A 7 1.73 10.22 2.62
C ILE A 7 1.84 8.71 2.40
N ALA A 8 2.08 7.95 3.47
CA ALA A 8 2.15 6.49 3.39
C ALA A 8 0.80 5.87 3.00
N ASN A 9 -0.31 6.34 3.57
CA ASN A 9 -1.64 5.87 3.21
C ASN A 9 -1.96 6.19 1.75
N GLU A 10 -1.66 7.40 1.26
CA GLU A 10 -1.85 7.78 -0.14
C GLU A 10 -1.06 6.86 -1.09
N ALA A 11 0.21 6.57 -0.78
CA ALA A 11 1.01 5.67 -1.60
C ALA A 11 0.52 4.20 -1.56
N TYR A 12 -0.06 3.75 -0.44
CA TYR A 12 -0.70 2.44 -0.35
C TYR A 12 -1.97 2.38 -1.20
N ASP A 13 -2.82 3.40 -1.15
CA ASP A 13 -4.02 3.50 -1.99
C ASP A 13 -3.65 3.52 -3.48
N ASP A 14 -2.62 4.25 -3.86
CA ASP A 14 -2.10 4.28 -5.24
C ASP A 14 -1.63 2.89 -5.71
N LEU A 15 -1.00 2.09 -4.84
CA LEU A 15 -0.61 0.72 -5.15
C LEU A 15 -1.82 -0.19 -5.39
N LEU A 16 -2.89 -0.04 -4.59
CA LEU A 16 -4.12 -0.80 -4.77
C LEU A 16 -4.82 -0.46 -6.09
N VAL A 17 -4.88 0.83 -6.44
CA VAL A 17 -5.42 1.28 -7.72
C VAL A 17 -4.58 0.74 -8.87
N LEU A 18 -3.25 0.79 -8.77
CA LEU A 18 -2.36 0.26 -9.80
C LEU A 18 -2.55 -1.25 -9.99
N HIS A 19 -2.65 -2.01 -8.90
CA HIS A 19 -2.94 -3.45 -8.94
C HIS A 19 -4.24 -3.75 -9.70
N GLU A 20 -5.32 -3.04 -9.40
CA GLU A 20 -6.61 -3.19 -10.10
C GLU A 20 -6.47 -2.90 -11.60
N LYS A 21 -5.78 -1.81 -11.96
CA LYS A 21 -5.55 -1.45 -13.37
C LYS A 21 -4.71 -2.46 -14.13
N LEU A 22 -3.73 -3.08 -13.48
CA LEU A 22 -2.96 -4.16 -14.08
C LEU A 22 -3.84 -5.41 -14.33
N GLY A 23 -4.78 -5.70 -13.44
CA GLY A 23 -5.81 -6.72 -13.67
C GLY A 23 -6.71 -6.42 -14.87
N GLU A 24 -7.14 -5.18 -15.03
CA GLU A 24 -7.91 -4.74 -16.21
C GLU A 24 -7.10 -4.88 -17.50
N PHE A 25 -5.83 -4.45 -17.50
CA PHE A 25 -4.94 -4.60 -18.66
C PHE A 25 -4.72 -6.06 -19.03
N LYS A 26 -4.48 -6.94 -18.05
CA LYS A 26 -4.33 -8.39 -18.28
C LYS A 26 -5.56 -8.94 -19.00
N THR A 27 -6.75 -8.60 -18.51
CA THR A 27 -8.03 -9.03 -19.11
C THR A 27 -8.15 -8.56 -20.56
N MET A 28 -7.86 -7.29 -20.82
CA MET A 28 -7.88 -6.72 -22.16
C MET A 28 -6.89 -7.43 -23.10
N PHE A 29 -5.65 -7.64 -22.65
CA PHE A 29 -4.63 -8.32 -23.43
C PHE A 29 -4.99 -9.77 -23.75
N LEU A 30 -5.57 -10.50 -22.80
CA LEU A 30 -6.07 -11.86 -23.03
C LEU A 30 -7.18 -11.87 -24.07
N ALA A 31 -8.14 -10.94 -23.99
CA ALA A 31 -9.20 -10.82 -24.99
C ALA A 31 -8.64 -10.56 -26.40
N VAL A 32 -7.68 -9.65 -26.54
CA VAL A 32 -7.01 -9.38 -27.83
C VAL A 32 -6.27 -10.63 -28.34
N SER A 33 -5.57 -11.35 -27.46
CA SER A 33 -4.85 -12.57 -27.86
C SER A 33 -5.77 -13.70 -28.33
N GLN A 34 -7.01 -13.76 -27.83
CA GLN A 34 -8.01 -14.76 -28.23
C GLN A 34 -8.73 -14.40 -29.54
N LEU A 35 -8.82 -13.11 -29.86
CA LEU A 35 -9.49 -12.63 -31.07
C LEU A 35 -8.60 -12.72 -32.32
N LEU A 36 -7.28 -12.76 -32.14
CA LEU A 36 -6.31 -12.76 -33.22
C LEU A 36 -5.67 -14.14 -33.38
N SER A 37 -5.37 -14.54 -34.62
CA SER A 37 -4.72 -15.82 -34.89
C SER A 37 -3.32 -15.90 -34.24
N GLU A 38 -2.84 -17.09 -33.92
CA GLU A 38 -1.51 -17.29 -33.28
C GLU A 38 -0.32 -16.76 -34.11
N HIS A 39 -0.50 -16.60 -35.42
CA HIS A 39 0.51 -16.03 -36.32
C HIS A 39 0.44 -14.50 -36.42
N ASP A 40 -0.59 -13.88 -35.83
CA ASP A 40 -0.75 -12.43 -35.84
C ASP A 40 0.19 -11.78 -34.80
N THR A 41 0.92 -10.76 -35.25
CA THR A 41 1.91 -10.09 -34.40
C THR A 41 1.25 -9.36 -33.22
N ALA A 42 0.08 -8.75 -33.42
CA ALA A 42 -0.64 -8.08 -32.35
C ALA A 42 -1.20 -9.09 -31.33
N GLY A 43 -1.65 -10.28 -31.78
CA GLY A 43 -2.05 -11.38 -30.88
C GLY A 43 -0.91 -11.86 -29.97
N ARG A 44 0.29 -12.05 -30.55
CA ARG A 44 1.50 -12.43 -29.80
C ARG A 44 1.94 -11.33 -28.82
N LEU A 45 1.93 -10.07 -29.25
CA LEU A 45 2.24 -8.93 -28.37
C LEU A 45 1.24 -8.80 -27.23
N ALA A 46 -0.04 -9.06 -27.48
CA ALA A 46 -1.06 -9.08 -26.43
C ALA A 46 -0.79 -10.19 -25.41
N GLY A 47 -0.41 -11.40 -25.85
CA GLY A 47 0.00 -12.48 -24.94
C GLY A 47 1.17 -12.09 -24.02
N ILE A 48 2.19 -11.42 -24.57
CA ILE A 48 3.31 -10.89 -23.78
C ILE A 48 2.84 -9.79 -22.82
N GLY A 49 1.97 -8.89 -23.26
CA GLY A 49 1.39 -7.84 -22.43
C GLY A 49 0.59 -8.39 -21.24
N ALA A 50 -0.16 -9.47 -21.44
CA ALA A 50 -0.89 -10.14 -20.36
C ALA A 50 0.06 -10.72 -19.30
N GLN A 51 1.17 -11.33 -19.72
CA GLN A 51 2.19 -11.86 -18.79
C GLN A 51 2.84 -10.74 -17.97
N GLN A 52 3.20 -9.63 -18.61
CA GLN A 52 3.79 -8.49 -17.91
C GLN A 52 2.81 -7.84 -16.93
N ALA A 53 1.54 -7.71 -17.32
CA ALA A 53 0.50 -7.17 -16.45
C ALA A 53 0.30 -8.05 -15.19
N GLU A 54 0.36 -9.37 -15.33
CA GLU A 54 0.30 -10.32 -14.21
C GLU A 54 1.53 -10.23 -13.28
N GLU A 55 2.73 -10.15 -13.86
CA GLU A 55 3.96 -9.97 -13.09
C GLU A 55 3.91 -8.66 -12.28
N TRP A 56 3.51 -7.57 -12.91
CA TRP A 56 3.44 -6.27 -12.25
C TRP A 56 2.35 -6.23 -11.19
N ALA A 57 1.19 -6.89 -11.41
CA ALA A 57 0.16 -6.99 -10.38
C ALA A 57 0.72 -7.70 -9.14
N SER A 58 1.39 -8.84 -9.32
CA SER A 58 2.03 -9.59 -8.23
C SER A 58 3.06 -8.73 -7.48
N ASN A 59 3.87 -7.96 -8.21
CA ASN A 59 4.84 -7.05 -7.61
C ASN A 59 4.17 -5.94 -6.78
N THR A 60 3.09 -5.34 -7.29
CA THR A 60 2.36 -4.28 -6.56
C THR A 60 1.73 -4.81 -5.28
N GLU A 61 1.21 -6.04 -5.28
CA GLU A 61 0.68 -6.69 -4.08
C GLU A 61 1.79 -6.91 -3.03
N ASP A 62 2.95 -7.41 -3.47
CA ASP A 62 4.11 -7.61 -2.60
C ASP A 62 4.65 -6.30 -2.02
N TRP A 63 4.65 -5.22 -2.80
CA TRP A 63 5.04 -3.89 -2.32
C TRP A 63 4.05 -3.37 -1.27
N ALA A 64 2.75 -3.51 -1.51
CA ALA A 64 1.71 -3.11 -0.56
C ALA A 64 1.84 -3.88 0.77
N ARG A 65 2.08 -5.19 0.71
CA ARG A 65 2.30 -6.04 1.89
C ARG A 65 3.52 -5.59 2.70
N LYS A 66 4.67 -5.38 2.04
CA LYS A 66 5.90 -4.90 2.70
C LYS A 66 5.73 -3.52 3.31
N MET A 67 4.95 -2.65 2.67
CA MET A 67 4.66 -1.32 3.18
C MET A 67 3.84 -1.37 4.48
N ASP A 68 2.81 -2.20 4.53
CA ASP A 68 2.01 -2.44 5.74
C ASP A 68 2.85 -3.05 6.88
N GLU A 69 3.69 -4.04 6.58
CA GLU A 69 4.63 -4.64 7.55
C GLU A 69 5.60 -3.60 8.15
N ASN A 70 6.15 -2.73 7.31
CA ASN A 70 7.05 -1.66 7.73
C ASN A 70 6.32 -0.61 8.59
N LEU A 71 5.10 -0.23 8.22
CA LEU A 71 4.29 0.71 9.00
C LEU A 71 4.00 0.18 10.41
N ARG A 72 3.52 -1.06 10.51
CA ARG A 72 3.27 -1.71 11.82
C ARG A 72 4.53 -1.80 12.68
N SER A 73 5.67 -2.08 12.05
CA SER A 73 6.96 -2.16 12.74
C SER A 73 7.40 -0.79 13.29
N LEU A 74 7.17 0.30 12.54
CA LEU A 74 7.47 1.66 12.97
C LEU A 74 6.52 2.15 14.07
N GLU A 75 5.23 1.80 14.00
CA GLU A 75 4.25 2.10 15.04
C GLU A 75 4.62 1.41 16.37
N ALA A 76 5.04 0.14 16.32
CA ALA A 76 5.46 -0.62 17.50
C ALA A 76 6.72 -0.03 18.18
N GLN A 77 7.53 0.74 17.45
CA GLN A 77 8.73 1.39 17.96
C GLN A 77 8.49 2.80 18.55
N GLN A 78 7.28 3.36 18.42
CA GLN A 78 6.98 4.66 19.04
C GLN A 78 6.97 4.52 20.57
N PRO A 79 7.84 5.24 21.30
CA PRO A 79 7.84 5.21 22.75
C PRO A 79 6.55 5.83 23.28
N VAL A 80 5.78 5.06 24.04
CA VAL A 80 4.65 5.58 24.82
C VAL A 80 5.22 6.66 25.75
N ALA A 81 4.81 7.91 25.52
CA ALA A 81 5.26 9.03 26.35
C ALA A 81 5.05 8.68 27.83
N PRO A 82 6.03 8.90 28.71
CA PRO A 82 5.86 8.59 30.13
C PRO A 82 4.66 9.40 30.65
N GLN A 83 3.63 8.69 31.10
CA GLN A 83 2.51 9.30 31.81
C GLN A 83 3.08 10.05 33.01
N LYS A 84 3.06 11.40 32.95
CA LYS A 84 3.30 12.22 34.12
C LYS A 84 2.23 11.85 35.14
N THR A 85 2.61 11.08 36.16
CA THR A 85 1.82 10.95 37.37
C THR A 85 1.59 12.35 37.92
N ALA A 86 0.34 12.83 37.81
CA ALA A 86 -0.07 14.04 38.48
C ALA A 86 0.04 13.78 39.98
N VAL A 87 1.17 14.18 40.58
CA VAL A 87 1.31 14.24 42.03
C VAL A 87 0.30 15.27 42.51
N ALA A 88 -0.80 14.78 43.08
CA ALA A 88 -1.82 15.58 43.73
C ALA A 88 -1.14 16.44 44.80
N LYS A 89 -1.14 17.75 44.58
CA LYS A 89 -0.72 18.75 45.55
C LYS A 89 -1.74 18.72 46.70
N ARG A 90 -1.51 17.88 47.71
CA ARG A 90 -2.27 17.95 48.98
C ARG A 90 -1.93 19.29 49.62
N GLY A 91 -2.96 20.12 49.75
CA GLY A 91 -2.87 21.35 50.52
C GLY A 91 -2.64 21.09 52.01
N ALA A 92 -1.90 22.01 52.62
CA ALA A 92 -2.05 22.49 53.98
C ALA A 92 -1.54 23.95 53.87
N GLY A 93 -2.33 25.02 54.05
CA GLY A 93 -3.48 25.17 54.92
C GLY A 93 -3.01 25.28 56.36
N GLY A 94 -2.68 26.50 56.81
CA GLY A 94 -2.39 26.76 58.23
C GLY A 94 -1.52 27.98 58.46
N ALA A 95 -2.16 29.16 58.50
CA ALA A 95 -1.62 30.34 59.15
C ALA A 95 -1.72 30.18 60.67
N ALA A 96 -0.68 30.63 61.39
CA ALA A 96 -0.63 31.21 62.74
C ALA A 96 0.72 30.90 63.40
#